data_AF-A0A938AZZ2-F1
#
_entry.id   AF-A0A938AZZ2-F1
#
_cell.length_a   1.000
_cell.length_b   1.000
_cell.length_c   1.000
_cell.angle_alpha   90.00
_cell.angle_beta   90.00
_cell.angle_gamma   90.00
#
_symmetry.space_group_name_H-M   'P 1'
#
loop_
_entity.id
_entity.type
_entity.pdbx_description
1 polymer ?
#
loop_
_entity_poly.entity_id
_entity_poly.type
_entity_poly.pdbx_seq_one_letter_code
_entity_poly.pdbx_strand_id
1 'polypeptide(L)'
;MFSMLQILPFFSKIIRMRIKIGPVLLLVFLIAILAKGGFFLKESTPEKVNWRATWVRKSGPVERKNFYYLARKKFHLNYQPTTARLFISCQSRCEVFLNEKQLRKIGLYSNPPYQYYDYFEVTSFLKRGENLIAILGYNEGIDSFFGPAKPDGLLVQLEIPSFWWKKMIVSDESWKMFELKAWDSDAQRIWKTSTSFQEIFNAAQSPQNWSKIEFDDTNWERAEIIGSPPQNPWEKLILRPIPYLEEKIVPLNFFQQGNFTPDSQSDFNNPAIFINSGQKEIISKSPSAIEKISWANNQFASFKLPQQIVGGVKICFEKGGQGTVEIGYAETLNEDGFPDTGRMMFQGDRLLNPQDGFCWENFAPRSYKYLILVFRDFPKEIQLKSVEGFKTEYPLKAQNGVDFGDQLLNQIYQIGLDTLKIDL
;
A
#
# COMPACT_ATOMS: atom_id res chain seq x y z
N MET A 1 26.14 -0.23 36.67
CA MET A 1 27.03 0.24 37.75
C MET A 1 28.38 0.59 37.13
N PHE A 2 28.58 1.84 36.73
CA PHE A 2 29.88 2.46 36.45
C PHE A 2 29.73 3.94 36.81
N SER A 3 30.61 4.41 37.69
CA SER A 3 30.46 5.60 38.50
C SER A 3 30.79 6.89 37.75
N MET A 4 29.95 7.88 37.97
CA MET A 4 30.08 9.25 37.52
C MET A 4 31.09 10.00 38.41
N LEU A 5 32.39 9.75 38.25
CA LEU A 5 33.40 10.37 39.13
C LEU A 5 34.84 10.36 38.56
N GLN A 6 35.06 10.87 37.34
CA GLN A 6 36.43 11.10 36.82
C GLN A 6 36.63 12.37 35.95
N ILE A 7 35.80 13.40 36.07
CA ILE A 7 36.01 14.68 35.32
C ILE A 7 36.55 15.82 36.22
N LEU A 8 36.90 15.52 37.48
CA LEU A 8 37.25 16.55 38.46
C LEU A 8 38.68 17.15 38.46
N PRO A 9 39.70 16.71 37.69
CA PRO A 9 40.97 17.44 37.65
C PRO A 9 41.12 18.42 36.49
N PHE A 10 40.15 18.58 35.57
CA PHE A 10 40.28 19.55 34.47
C PHE A 10 39.78 20.97 34.81
N PHE A 11 38.93 21.11 35.83
CA PHE A 11 38.33 22.40 36.19
C PHE A 11 39.20 23.29 37.09
N SER A 12 40.25 22.76 37.74
CA SER A 12 41.09 23.56 38.65
C SER A 12 42.11 24.45 37.94
N LYS A 13 42.36 24.27 36.65
CA LYS A 13 43.33 25.08 35.88
C LYS A 13 42.71 26.30 35.18
N ILE A 14 41.40 26.34 34.97
CA ILE A 14 40.72 27.46 34.28
C ILE A 14 40.30 28.58 35.26
N ILE A 15 40.16 28.28 36.56
CA ILE A 15 39.69 29.24 37.58
C ILE A 15 40.76 30.30 37.94
N ARG A 16 42.02 30.15 37.50
CA ARG A 16 43.08 31.17 37.71
C ARG A 16 43.23 32.21 36.59
N MET A 17 42.44 32.14 35.51
CA MET A 17 42.37 33.23 34.53
C MET A 17 41.11 34.07 34.79
N ARG A 18 41.30 35.30 35.27
CA ARG A 18 40.24 36.33 35.31
C ARG A 18 39.87 36.74 33.88
N ILE A 19 39.00 35.97 33.24
CA ILE A 19 38.29 36.42 32.04
C ILE A 19 36.86 36.73 32.46
N LYS A 20 36.47 38.01 32.42
CA LYS A 20 35.07 38.44 32.58
C LYS A 20 34.29 37.99 31.34
N ILE A 21 33.78 36.77 31.37
CA ILE A 21 32.86 36.26 30.36
C ILE A 21 31.47 36.80 30.72
N GLY A 22 30.96 37.76 29.94
CA GLY A 22 29.61 38.31 30.15
C GLY A 22 28.52 37.24 30.00
N PRO A 23 27.33 37.43 30.60
CA PRO A 23 26.25 36.43 30.63
C PRO A 23 25.81 35.97 29.23
N VAL A 24 26.00 36.80 28.21
CA VAL A 24 25.72 36.48 26.80
C VAL A 24 26.69 35.41 26.25
N LEU A 25 27.98 35.47 26.59
CA LEU A 25 28.93 34.44 26.13
C LEU A 25 28.69 33.10 26.84
N LEU A 26 28.27 33.12 28.11
CA LEU A 26 27.91 31.88 28.84
C LEU A 26 26.68 31.20 28.20
N LEU A 27 25.71 32.00 27.76
CA LEU A 27 24.53 31.53 27.04
C LEU A 27 24.89 30.94 25.67
N VAL A 28 25.77 31.60 24.92
CA VAL A 28 26.27 31.09 23.63
C VAL A 28 27.07 29.80 23.82
N PHE A 29 27.84 29.69 24.91
CA PHE A 29 28.59 28.46 25.22
C PHE A 29 27.66 27.30 25.62
N LEU A 30 26.58 27.56 26.35
CA LEU A 30 25.52 26.58 26.66
C LEU A 30 24.76 26.12 25.41
N ILE A 31 24.42 27.05 24.51
CA ILE A 31 23.80 26.73 23.21
C ILE A 31 24.76 25.90 22.35
N ALA A 32 26.06 26.19 22.37
CA ALA A 32 27.07 25.43 21.64
C ALA A 32 27.30 24.02 22.23
N ILE A 33 27.17 23.84 23.55
CA ILE A 33 27.20 22.52 24.19
C ILE A 33 25.94 21.71 23.84
N LEU A 34 24.77 22.36 23.77
CA LEU A 34 23.54 21.74 23.28
C LEU A 34 23.59 21.40 21.77
N ALA A 35 24.29 22.20 20.97
CA ALA A 35 24.46 21.97 19.53
C ALA A 35 25.57 20.93 19.19
N LYS A 36 26.58 20.77 20.05
CA LYS A 36 27.64 19.73 19.90
C LYS A 36 27.29 18.41 20.57
N GLY A 37 26.38 18.42 21.54
CA GLY A 37 25.64 17.24 21.97
C GLY A 37 24.63 16.87 20.89
N GLY A 38 25.11 16.41 19.74
CA GLY A 38 24.29 15.71 18.77
C GLY A 38 23.70 14.50 19.47
N PHE A 39 22.55 14.68 20.11
CA PHE A 39 21.61 13.63 20.34
C PHE A 39 21.27 13.14 18.94
N PHE A 40 22.00 12.10 18.50
CA PHE A 40 21.36 11.06 17.74
C PHE A 40 20.16 10.66 18.59
N LEU A 41 19.01 11.25 18.28
CA LEU A 41 17.73 10.71 18.66
C LEU A 41 17.70 9.35 17.98
N LYS A 42 18.24 8.35 18.69
CA LYS A 42 17.87 6.97 18.49
C LYS A 42 16.35 7.02 18.40
N GLU A 43 15.78 6.64 17.25
CA GLU A 43 14.34 6.55 17.08
C GLU A 43 13.81 5.79 18.30
N SER A 44 13.26 6.54 19.25
CA SER A 44 12.70 5.93 20.44
C SER A 44 11.47 5.24 19.92
N THR A 45 11.50 3.92 19.84
CA THR A 45 10.29 3.13 19.65
C THR A 45 9.24 3.69 20.59
N PRO A 46 8.07 4.10 20.10
CA PRO A 46 7.09 4.75 20.96
C PRO A 46 6.81 3.84 22.15
N GLU A 47 6.80 4.41 23.35
CA GLU A 47 6.28 3.75 24.55
C GLU A 47 4.87 3.23 24.26
N LYS A 48 4.43 2.22 25.04
CA LYS A 48 3.10 1.63 24.94
C LYS A 48 2.03 2.72 24.76
N VAL A 49 1.35 2.69 23.61
CA VAL A 49 0.33 3.70 23.26
C VAL A 49 -0.81 3.64 24.26
N ASN A 50 -1.14 4.79 24.85
CA ASN A 50 -2.34 4.95 25.66
C ASN A 50 -3.51 5.30 24.74
N TRP A 51 -4.24 4.28 24.30
CA TRP A 51 -5.34 4.41 23.36
C TRP A 51 -6.51 5.20 23.97
N ARG A 52 -6.90 6.27 23.29
CA ARG A 52 -8.14 7.02 23.49
C ARG A 52 -9.13 6.83 22.34
N ALA A 53 -8.65 6.27 21.23
CA ALA A 53 -9.45 5.92 20.08
C ALA A 53 -10.26 4.65 20.32
N THR A 54 -11.39 4.55 19.62
CA THR A 54 -12.22 3.35 19.57
C THR A 54 -12.08 2.65 18.23
N TRP A 55 -12.19 1.33 18.23
CA TRP A 55 -12.39 0.57 17.02
C TRP A 55 -13.72 0.96 16.41
N VAL A 56 -13.70 1.29 15.12
CA VAL A 56 -14.89 1.67 14.36
C VAL A 56 -15.00 0.87 13.08
N ARG A 57 -16.22 0.77 12.53
CA ARG A 57 -16.51 0.12 11.25
C ARG A 57 -17.64 0.80 10.50
N LYS A 58 -17.82 0.41 9.25
CA LYS A 58 -19.01 0.79 8.47
C LYS A 58 -20.22 0.02 9.01
N SER A 59 -21.31 0.72 9.31
CA SER A 59 -22.57 0.10 9.76
C SER A 59 -23.09 -0.94 8.76
N GLY A 60 -23.60 -2.04 9.29
CA GLY A 60 -24.20 -3.15 8.53
C GLY A 60 -23.80 -4.52 9.10
N PRO A 61 -23.86 -5.60 8.29
CA PRO A 61 -23.49 -6.93 8.75
C PRO A 61 -22.04 -6.98 9.25
N VAL A 62 -21.80 -7.73 10.34
CA VAL A 62 -20.45 -7.90 10.92
C VAL A 62 -19.59 -8.82 10.07
N GLU A 63 -20.20 -9.88 9.53
CA GLU A 63 -19.54 -10.83 8.66
C GLU A 63 -19.66 -10.37 7.21
N ARG A 64 -18.56 -9.87 6.65
CA ARG A 64 -18.46 -9.44 5.26
C ARG A 64 -17.22 -10.04 4.64
N LYS A 65 -17.38 -10.68 3.48
CA LYS A 65 -16.29 -11.26 2.69
C LYS A 65 -15.88 -10.29 1.58
N ASN A 66 -14.58 -10.21 1.29
CA ASN A 66 -14.02 -9.40 0.20
C ASN A 66 -14.58 -7.97 0.19
N PHE A 67 -14.55 -7.33 1.36
CA PHE A 67 -15.23 -6.07 1.63
C PHE A 67 -14.26 -4.89 1.56
N TYR A 68 -14.62 -3.89 0.76
CA TYR A 68 -13.88 -2.66 0.63
C TYR A 68 -14.70 -1.50 1.22
N TYR A 69 -14.01 -0.59 1.90
CA TYR A 69 -14.63 0.62 2.44
C TYR A 69 -13.70 1.82 2.34
N LEU A 70 -14.30 3.00 2.29
CA LEU A 70 -13.61 4.27 2.44
C LEU A 70 -13.93 4.86 3.80
N ALA A 71 -12.94 5.45 4.46
CA ALA A 71 -13.13 6.20 5.69
C ALA A 71 -12.44 7.55 5.62
N ARG A 72 -13.10 8.60 6.13
CA ARG A 72 -12.61 9.98 6.08
C ARG A 72 -12.83 10.70 7.41
N LYS A 73 -11.85 11.53 7.76
CA LYS A 73 -11.93 12.44 8.90
C LYS A 73 -11.28 13.77 8.57
N LYS A 74 -12.11 14.80 8.40
CA LYS A 74 -11.67 16.21 8.33
C LYS A 74 -11.45 16.75 9.76
N PHE A 75 -10.42 17.56 9.93
CA PHE A 75 -10.14 18.26 11.19
C PHE A 75 -9.36 19.55 10.94
N HIS A 76 -9.53 20.53 11.84
CA HIS A 76 -8.90 21.84 11.72
C HIS A 76 -7.76 22.02 12.73
N LEU A 77 -6.65 22.61 12.30
CA LEU A 77 -5.51 22.99 13.13
C LEU A 77 -5.29 24.51 13.10
N ASN A 78 -5.37 25.16 14.26
CA ASN A 78 -5.18 26.62 14.38
C ASN A 78 -3.70 27.06 14.28
N TYR A 79 -2.78 26.10 14.25
CA TYR A 79 -1.33 26.30 14.30
C TYR A 79 -0.63 25.26 13.42
N GLN A 80 0.62 25.53 13.05
CA GLN A 80 1.47 24.55 12.40
C GLN A 80 2.06 23.60 13.45
N PRO A 81 1.84 22.27 13.35
CA PRO A 81 2.45 21.32 14.27
C PRO A 81 3.98 21.32 14.17
N THR A 82 4.65 21.22 15.33
CA THR A 82 6.09 20.94 15.42
C THR A 82 6.39 19.45 15.47
N THR A 83 5.42 18.65 15.91
CA THR A 83 5.49 17.19 15.97
C THR A 83 4.07 16.62 15.83
N ALA A 84 3.92 15.52 15.09
CA ALA A 84 2.66 14.82 14.96
C ALA A 84 2.90 13.34 14.70
N ARG A 85 2.23 12.49 15.49
CA ARG A 85 2.42 11.04 15.51
C ARG A 85 1.11 10.34 15.21
N LEU A 86 1.08 9.56 14.14
CA LEU A 86 -0.07 8.77 13.75
C LEU A 86 0.15 7.32 14.15
N PHE A 87 -0.77 6.79 14.94
CA PHE A 87 -0.91 5.38 15.25
C PHE A 87 -2.15 4.86 14.54
N ILE A 88 -2.02 3.74 13.82
CA ILE A 88 -3.12 3.23 13.02
C ILE A 88 -3.08 1.70 12.94
N SER A 89 -4.25 1.07 13.01
CA SER A 89 -4.44 -0.34 12.77
C SER A 89 -5.75 -0.56 12.03
N CYS A 90 -5.81 -1.59 11.20
CA CYS A 90 -7.07 -2.01 10.61
C CYS A 90 -7.08 -3.51 10.31
N GLN A 91 -8.27 -4.02 10.02
CA GLN A 91 -8.49 -5.39 9.57
C GLN A 91 -9.03 -5.38 8.13
N SER A 92 -8.42 -6.08 7.16
CA SER A 92 -7.13 -6.79 7.18
C SER A 92 -5.97 -5.90 6.71
N ARG A 93 -6.23 -5.06 5.71
CA ARG A 93 -5.24 -4.21 5.04
C ARG A 93 -5.83 -2.84 4.74
N CYS A 94 -5.00 -1.79 4.75
CA CYS A 94 -5.46 -0.43 4.43
C CYS A 94 -4.41 0.37 3.67
N GLU A 95 -4.87 1.26 2.81
CA GLU A 95 -4.06 2.35 2.27
C GLU A 95 -4.40 3.65 2.99
N VAL A 96 -3.39 4.31 3.54
CA VAL A 96 -3.55 5.49 4.39
C VAL A 96 -3.11 6.72 3.61
N PHE A 97 -3.98 7.73 3.59
CA PHE A 97 -3.73 9.02 2.96
C PHE A 97 -3.84 10.14 4.01
N LEU A 98 -2.92 11.10 3.93
CA LEU A 98 -2.95 12.30 4.76
C LEU A 98 -2.73 13.51 3.88
N ASN A 99 -3.72 14.41 3.87
CA ASN A 99 -3.75 15.58 2.99
C ASN A 99 -3.43 15.21 1.53
N GLU A 100 -4.20 14.26 0.99
CA GLU A 100 -4.18 13.82 -0.42
C GLU A 100 -2.92 13.07 -0.87
N LYS A 101 -1.93 12.92 0.02
CA LYS A 101 -0.72 12.15 -0.22
C LYS A 101 -0.88 10.77 0.41
N GLN A 102 -0.60 9.73 -0.37
CA GLN A 102 -0.48 8.38 0.16
C GLN A 102 0.71 8.32 1.12
N LEU A 103 0.44 7.86 2.34
CA LEU A 103 1.46 7.66 3.37
C LEU A 103 2.04 6.25 3.26
N ARG A 104 1.17 5.23 3.30
CA ARG A 104 1.57 3.83 3.26
C ARG A 104 0.39 2.87 3.06
N LYS A 105 0.66 1.69 2.51
CA LYS A 105 -0.18 0.50 2.65
C LYS A 105 0.23 -0.26 3.92
N ILE A 106 -0.73 -0.62 4.77
CA ILE A 106 -0.53 -1.28 6.07
C ILE A 106 -1.43 -2.51 6.21
N GLY A 107 -1.24 -3.27 7.30
CA GLY A 107 -2.03 -4.46 7.62
C GLY A 107 -1.18 -5.72 7.59
N LEU A 108 -0.49 -5.99 8.70
CA LEU A 108 0.22 -7.26 8.89
C LEU A 108 -0.75 -8.34 9.37
N TYR A 109 -0.62 -9.53 8.78
CA TYR A 109 -1.30 -10.70 9.31
C TYR A 109 -0.87 -10.99 10.74
N SER A 110 -1.83 -11.41 11.54
CA SER A 110 -1.65 -11.64 12.97
C SER A 110 -2.62 -12.70 13.46
N ASN A 111 -2.14 -13.53 14.38
CA ASN A 111 -3.00 -14.51 15.05
C ASN A 111 -4.12 -13.81 15.83
N PRO A 112 -5.31 -14.43 15.99
CA PRO A 112 -6.52 -13.79 16.48
C PRO A 112 -6.39 -12.85 17.68
N PRO A 113 -5.71 -13.19 18.81
CA PRO A 113 -5.63 -12.27 19.95
C PRO A 113 -4.62 -11.13 19.75
N TYR A 114 -3.74 -11.22 18.76
CA TYR A 114 -2.72 -10.22 18.47
C TYR A 114 -3.15 -9.37 17.27
N GLN A 115 -2.87 -8.08 17.32
CA GLN A 115 -3.11 -7.17 16.22
C GLN A 115 -1.95 -6.18 16.13
N TYR A 116 -1.39 -6.03 14.94
CA TYR A 116 -0.34 -5.05 14.71
C TYR A 116 -0.94 -3.67 14.45
N TYR A 117 -0.31 -2.64 15.00
CA TYR A 117 -0.53 -1.25 14.61
C TYR A 117 0.77 -0.66 14.08
N ASP A 118 0.62 0.29 13.16
CA ASP A 118 1.69 1.02 12.52
C ASP A 118 1.85 2.40 13.14
N TYR A 119 3.08 2.93 13.03
CA TYR A 119 3.48 4.21 13.57
C TYR A 119 4.13 5.07 12.49
N PHE A 120 3.70 6.34 12.41
CA PHE A 120 4.23 7.31 11.49
C PHE A 120 4.45 8.67 12.15
N GLU A 121 5.63 9.26 11.96
CA GLU A 121 5.85 10.69 12.18
C GLU A 121 5.32 11.46 10.96
N VAL A 122 4.25 12.22 11.14
CA VAL A 122 3.46 12.84 10.06
C VAL A 122 3.47 14.36 10.09
N THR A 123 4.37 14.97 10.87
CA THR A 123 4.48 16.43 11.03
C THR A 123 4.51 17.18 9.70
N SER A 124 5.31 16.71 8.73
CA SER A 124 5.49 17.33 7.42
C SER A 124 4.28 17.19 6.49
N PHE A 125 3.33 16.31 6.82
CA PHE A 125 2.10 16.13 6.07
C PHE A 125 1.00 17.08 6.54
N LEU A 126 1.07 17.56 7.78
CA LEU A 126 0.06 18.42 8.38
C LEU A 126 0.32 19.90 8.10
N LYS A 127 -0.76 20.67 8.00
CA LYS A 127 -0.73 22.12 7.78
C LYS A 127 -1.63 22.85 8.77
N ARG A 128 -1.34 24.13 9.04
CA ARG A 128 -2.35 25.04 9.63
C ARG A 128 -3.58 25.09 8.70
N GLY A 129 -4.77 25.06 9.27
CA GLY A 129 -6.04 25.02 8.54
C GLY A 129 -6.66 23.62 8.51
N GLU A 130 -7.40 23.34 7.44
CA GLU A 130 -8.05 22.03 7.26
C GLU A 130 -7.06 20.94 6.86
N ASN A 131 -7.24 19.79 7.49
CA ASN A 131 -6.50 18.56 7.24
C ASN A 131 -7.48 17.40 7.11
N LEU A 132 -7.03 16.35 6.40
CA LEU A 132 -7.82 15.16 6.12
C LEU A 132 -6.98 13.91 6.34
N ILE A 133 -7.50 12.97 7.12
CA ILE A 133 -7.09 11.56 7.05
C ILE A 133 -8.13 10.83 6.20
N ALA A 134 -7.68 10.10 5.20
CA ALA A 134 -8.50 9.29 4.31
C ALA A 134 -7.92 7.87 4.22
N ILE A 135 -8.78 6.85 4.20
CA ILE A 135 -8.38 5.45 4.29
C ILE A 135 -9.20 4.63 3.31
N LEU A 136 -8.51 3.83 2.48
CA LEU A 136 -9.11 2.73 1.73
C LEU A 136 -8.84 1.46 2.54
N GLY A 137 -9.88 0.88 3.12
CA GLY A 137 -9.79 -0.35 3.90
C GLY A 137 -10.28 -1.55 3.11
N TYR A 138 -9.62 -2.68 3.32
CA TYR A 138 -9.96 -3.96 2.73
C TYR A 138 -10.00 -5.04 3.81
N ASN A 139 -11.13 -5.73 3.93
CA ASN A 139 -11.28 -6.93 4.73
C ASN A 139 -11.56 -8.14 3.85
N GLU A 140 -10.71 -9.15 3.96
CA GLU A 140 -10.86 -10.44 3.30
C GLU A 140 -12.10 -11.19 3.82
N GLY A 141 -12.33 -11.16 5.14
CA GLY A 141 -13.52 -11.72 5.77
C GLY A 141 -13.70 -13.23 5.66
N ILE A 142 -12.63 -13.96 5.36
CA ILE A 142 -12.63 -15.40 5.17
C ILE A 142 -11.35 -16.01 5.73
N ASP A 143 -11.44 -17.28 6.15
CA ASP A 143 -10.28 -18.04 6.58
C ASP A 143 -9.26 -18.18 5.44
N SER A 144 -7.99 -18.05 5.80
CA SER A 144 -6.87 -18.14 4.88
C SER A 144 -5.70 -18.92 5.50
N PHE A 145 -4.65 -19.10 4.72
CA PHE A 145 -3.39 -19.67 5.22
C PHE A 145 -2.81 -18.91 6.43
N PHE A 146 -3.10 -17.61 6.57
CA PHE A 146 -2.57 -16.78 7.64
C PHE A 146 -3.40 -16.79 8.93
N GLY A 147 -4.56 -17.47 8.93
CA GLY A 147 -5.41 -17.61 10.09
C GLY A 147 -6.91 -17.45 9.79
N PRO A 148 -7.74 -17.50 10.84
CA PRO A 148 -9.18 -17.41 10.69
C PRO A 148 -9.62 -15.97 10.39
N ALA A 149 -10.82 -15.85 9.81
CA ALA A 149 -11.46 -14.59 9.50
C ALA A 149 -11.64 -13.71 10.76
N LYS A 150 -11.51 -12.40 10.59
CA LYS A 150 -11.86 -11.39 11.60
C LYS A 150 -12.80 -10.35 10.98
N PRO A 151 -13.75 -9.78 11.75
CA PRO A 151 -14.62 -8.71 11.27
C PRO A 151 -13.82 -7.45 10.92
N ASP A 152 -14.38 -6.55 10.11
CA ASP A 152 -13.70 -5.31 9.75
C ASP A 152 -13.60 -4.38 10.96
N GLY A 153 -12.52 -3.60 10.98
CA GLY A 153 -12.27 -2.65 12.05
C GLY A 153 -11.16 -1.68 11.66
N LEU A 154 -11.32 -0.45 12.12
CA LEU A 154 -10.36 0.63 11.96
C LEU A 154 -10.09 1.28 13.31
N LEU A 155 -8.82 1.50 13.64
CA LEU A 155 -8.36 2.20 14.82
C LEU A 155 -7.34 3.26 14.41
N VAL A 156 -7.60 4.52 14.73
CA VAL A 156 -6.74 5.66 14.37
C VAL A 156 -6.55 6.58 15.56
N GLN A 157 -5.31 6.93 15.87
CA GLN A 157 -4.98 7.95 16.87
C GLN A 157 -3.84 8.82 16.35
N LEU A 158 -4.16 10.06 15.99
CA LEU A 158 -3.20 11.10 15.68
C LEU A 158 -2.97 11.97 16.91
N GLU A 159 -1.72 12.04 17.36
CA GLU A 159 -1.28 12.81 18.50
C GLU A 159 -0.46 14.01 18.04
N ILE A 160 -0.87 15.21 18.44
CA ILE A 160 -0.20 16.46 18.11
C ILE A 160 0.16 17.15 19.43
N PRO A 161 1.32 16.81 20.04
CA PRO A 161 1.77 17.47 21.25
C PRO A 161 2.13 18.93 20.97
N SER A 162 1.90 19.77 21.98
CA SER A 162 2.34 21.15 22.09
C SER A 162 2.97 21.35 23.47
N PHE A 163 3.54 22.52 23.75
CA PHE A 163 4.28 22.75 25.00
C PHE A 163 3.42 22.53 26.26
N TRP A 164 2.13 22.85 26.21
CA TRP A 164 1.22 22.83 27.38
C TRP A 164 0.08 21.83 27.26
N TRP A 165 -0.13 21.23 26.09
CA TRP A 165 -1.34 20.46 25.77
C TRP A 165 -1.09 19.49 24.63
N LYS A 166 -1.98 18.53 24.46
CA LYS A 166 -1.91 17.51 23.39
C LYS A 166 -3.24 17.49 22.65
N LYS A 167 -3.24 17.83 21.35
CA LYS A 167 -4.41 17.55 20.50
C LYS A 167 -4.42 16.08 20.14
N MET A 168 -5.59 15.47 20.15
CA MET A 168 -5.78 14.11 19.65
C MET A 168 -6.91 14.11 18.63
N ILE A 169 -6.68 13.49 17.48
CA ILE A 169 -7.72 13.12 16.54
C ILE A 169 -7.81 11.59 16.60
N VAL A 170 -8.98 11.09 16.99
CA VAL A 170 -9.17 9.66 17.25
C VAL A 170 -10.25 9.08 16.34
N SER A 171 -10.19 7.77 16.09
CA SER A 171 -11.33 7.02 15.55
C SER A 171 -12.45 6.97 16.59
N ASP A 172 -13.63 7.39 16.15
CA ASP A 172 -14.87 7.49 16.90
C ASP A 172 -16.06 7.54 15.92
N GLU A 173 -17.29 7.65 16.42
CA GLU A 173 -18.51 7.74 15.60
C GLU A 173 -18.57 8.92 14.63
N SER A 174 -17.69 9.93 14.78
CA SER A 174 -17.71 11.12 13.92
C SER A 174 -16.90 10.94 12.63
N TRP A 175 -16.24 9.79 12.46
CA TRP A 175 -15.69 9.38 11.18
C TRP A 175 -16.79 9.12 10.16
N LYS A 176 -16.52 9.47 8.91
CA LYS A 176 -17.41 9.22 7.78
C LYS A 176 -16.95 7.97 7.06
N MET A 177 -17.85 7.01 6.84
CA MET A 177 -17.53 5.75 6.18
C MET A 177 -18.49 5.45 5.03
N PHE A 178 -17.95 4.84 3.99
CA PHE A 178 -18.66 4.47 2.77
C PHE A 178 -18.29 3.05 2.36
N GLU A 179 -19.30 2.23 2.08
CA GLU A 179 -19.08 0.89 1.52
C GLU A 179 -18.73 1.03 0.03
N LEU A 180 -17.57 0.52 -0.35
CA LEU A 180 -17.06 0.68 -1.70
C LEU A 180 -17.38 -0.55 -2.55
N LYS A 181 -18.48 -0.46 -3.29
CA LYS A 181 -18.96 -1.51 -4.21
C LYS A 181 -18.24 -1.54 -5.56
N ALA A 182 -17.16 -0.77 -5.70
CA ALA A 182 -16.37 -0.77 -6.93
C ALA A 182 -15.65 -2.10 -7.13
N TRP A 183 -15.30 -2.82 -6.07
CA TRP A 183 -14.84 -4.21 -6.15
C TRP A 183 -16.01 -5.17 -5.96
N ASP A 184 -16.06 -6.23 -6.76
CA ASP A 184 -17.04 -7.31 -6.62
C ASP A 184 -16.73 -8.19 -5.39
N SER A 185 -17.63 -8.19 -4.41
CA SER A 185 -17.50 -9.00 -3.19
C SER A 185 -17.62 -10.51 -3.44
N ASP A 186 -18.20 -10.91 -4.58
CA ASP A 186 -18.40 -12.31 -4.96
C ASP A 186 -17.33 -12.87 -5.89
N ALA A 187 -16.30 -12.07 -6.19
CA ALA A 187 -15.14 -12.52 -6.93
C ALA A 187 -14.53 -13.81 -6.34
N GLN A 188 -13.97 -14.63 -7.23
CA GLN A 188 -13.32 -15.87 -6.83
C GLN A 188 -11.94 -15.59 -6.21
N ARG A 189 -11.51 -16.44 -5.27
CA ARG A 189 -10.12 -16.43 -4.81
C ARG A 189 -9.17 -16.89 -5.92
N ILE A 190 -7.97 -16.32 -5.94
CA ILE A 190 -6.89 -16.73 -6.85
C ILE A 190 -6.46 -18.17 -6.57
N TRP A 191 -6.52 -18.59 -5.30
CA TRP A 191 -6.32 -19.96 -4.85
C TRP A 191 -7.23 -20.30 -3.66
N LYS A 192 -7.53 -21.58 -3.44
CA LYS A 192 -8.50 -22.03 -2.41
C LYS A 192 -8.18 -21.53 -1.00
N THR A 193 -6.92 -21.30 -0.66
CA THR A 193 -6.48 -20.83 0.67
C THR A 193 -5.73 -19.50 0.64
N SER A 194 -5.72 -18.80 -0.50
CA SER A 194 -5.10 -17.48 -0.60
C SER A 194 -5.91 -16.40 0.12
N THR A 195 -5.22 -15.35 0.53
CA THR A 195 -5.81 -14.09 1.01
C THR A 195 -6.18 -13.13 -0.12
N SER A 196 -5.80 -13.45 -1.34
CA SER A 196 -6.08 -12.63 -2.52
C SER A 196 -7.27 -13.18 -3.31
N PHE A 197 -8.16 -12.27 -3.67
CA PHE A 197 -9.24 -12.45 -4.62
C PHE A 197 -8.81 -11.94 -6.00
N GLN A 198 -9.43 -12.47 -7.05
CA GLN A 198 -9.38 -11.86 -8.37
C GLN A 198 -10.09 -10.51 -8.26
N GLU A 199 -9.39 -9.41 -8.53
CA GLU A 199 -9.96 -8.07 -8.36
C GLU A 199 -10.84 -7.73 -9.55
N ILE A 200 -12.15 -7.81 -9.37
CA ILE A 200 -13.13 -7.37 -10.35
C ILE A 200 -13.56 -5.96 -9.97
N PHE A 201 -13.00 -4.95 -10.63
CA PHE A 201 -13.17 -3.54 -10.29
C PHE A 201 -13.97 -2.78 -11.35
N ASN A 202 -15.00 -2.05 -10.96
CA ASN A 202 -15.80 -1.17 -11.81
C ASN A 202 -15.50 0.30 -11.53
N ALA A 203 -14.79 0.95 -12.46
CA ALA A 203 -14.37 2.33 -12.30
C ALA A 203 -15.55 3.32 -12.24
N ALA A 204 -16.69 2.98 -12.85
CA ALA A 204 -17.90 3.80 -12.78
C ALA A 204 -18.54 3.84 -11.38
N GLN A 205 -18.23 2.86 -10.52
CA GLN A 205 -18.75 2.77 -9.15
C GLN A 205 -17.77 3.32 -8.10
N SER A 206 -16.58 3.77 -8.52
CA SER A 206 -15.58 4.34 -7.62
C SER A 206 -15.76 5.86 -7.50
N PRO A 207 -15.96 6.41 -6.28
CA PRO A 207 -16.07 7.86 -6.09
C PRO A 207 -14.74 8.53 -6.45
N GLN A 208 -14.74 9.33 -7.51
CA GLN A 208 -13.54 10.05 -7.95
C GLN A 208 -13.13 11.08 -6.91
N ASN A 209 -11.81 11.27 -6.75
CA ASN A 209 -11.23 12.26 -5.84
C ASN A 209 -11.65 12.10 -4.36
N TRP A 210 -12.13 10.93 -3.95
CA TRP A 210 -12.58 10.67 -2.58
C TRP A 210 -11.51 10.87 -1.51
N SER A 211 -10.21 10.96 -1.85
CA SER A 211 -9.12 11.24 -0.91
C SER A 211 -8.72 12.71 -0.85
N LYS A 212 -9.40 13.58 -1.61
CA LYS A 212 -9.18 15.04 -1.65
C LYS A 212 -9.93 15.77 -0.54
N ILE A 213 -9.40 16.91 -0.08
CA ILE A 213 -10.06 17.72 0.97
C ILE A 213 -11.43 18.24 0.50
N GLU A 214 -11.51 18.65 -0.77
CA GLU A 214 -12.69 19.27 -1.38
C GLU A 214 -13.83 18.27 -1.65
N PHE A 215 -13.57 16.96 -1.57
CA PHE A 215 -14.60 15.96 -1.76
C PHE A 215 -15.74 16.12 -0.75
N ASP A 216 -16.97 16.08 -1.27
CA ASP A 216 -18.22 16.17 -0.52
C ASP A 216 -18.61 14.79 0.02
N ASP A 217 -18.41 14.61 1.33
CA ASP A 217 -18.75 13.41 2.09
C ASP A 217 -20.01 13.59 2.96
N THR A 218 -20.86 14.57 2.65
CA THR A 218 -22.10 14.85 3.40
C THR A 218 -23.02 13.63 3.47
N ASN A 219 -23.16 12.92 2.35
CA ASN A 219 -23.98 11.71 2.21
C ASN A 219 -23.35 10.44 2.80
N TRP A 220 -22.13 10.51 3.32
CA TRP A 220 -21.50 9.35 3.96
C TRP A 220 -22.05 9.14 5.37
N GLU A 221 -22.22 7.88 5.73
CA GLU A 221 -22.70 7.49 7.05
C GLU A 221 -21.62 7.75 8.11
N ARG A 222 -22.07 7.93 9.35
CA ARG A 222 -21.19 7.94 10.51
C ARG A 222 -20.68 6.53 10.80
N ALA A 223 -19.49 6.43 11.36
CA ALA A 223 -18.91 5.15 11.73
C ALA A 223 -19.66 4.52 12.91
N GLU A 224 -19.82 3.20 12.88
CA GLU A 224 -20.30 2.40 14.02
C GLU A 224 -19.15 2.16 15.00
N ILE A 225 -19.39 2.39 16.29
CA ILE A 225 -18.42 2.07 17.34
C ILE A 225 -18.47 0.58 17.65
N ILE A 226 -17.31 -0.09 17.58
CA ILE A 226 -17.14 -1.48 18.03
C ILE A 226 -16.80 -1.50 19.52
N GLY A 227 -15.80 -0.73 19.95
CA GLY A 227 -15.34 -0.70 21.34
C GLY A 227 -13.95 -0.10 21.52
N SER A 228 -13.54 0.11 22.78
CA SER A 228 -12.21 0.64 23.09
C SER A 228 -11.19 -0.50 23.18
N PRO A 229 -9.92 -0.30 22.77
CA PRO A 229 -8.86 -1.29 23.02
C PRO A 229 -8.65 -1.56 24.53
N PRO A 230 -8.43 -2.81 24.95
CA PRO A 230 -8.47 -4.04 24.16
C PRO A 230 -9.91 -4.43 23.79
N GLN A 231 -10.11 -4.91 22.56
CA GLN A 231 -11.44 -5.24 22.02
C GLN A 231 -11.35 -6.55 21.25
N ASN A 232 -12.17 -7.56 21.57
CA ASN A 232 -12.18 -8.82 20.83
C ASN A 232 -12.59 -8.58 19.35
N PRO A 233 -11.90 -9.18 18.36
CA PRO A 233 -10.80 -10.16 18.51
C PRO A 233 -9.41 -9.55 18.74
N TRP A 234 -9.23 -8.24 18.54
CA TRP A 234 -7.98 -7.49 18.71
C TRP A 234 -7.59 -7.20 20.18
N GLU A 235 -7.37 -8.27 20.95
CA GLU A 235 -7.12 -8.18 22.40
C GLU A 235 -5.75 -7.59 22.76
N LYS A 236 -4.73 -7.76 21.92
CA LYS A 236 -3.36 -7.28 22.16
C LYS A 236 -2.84 -6.50 20.96
N LEU A 237 -2.76 -5.17 21.12
CA LEU A 237 -2.18 -4.27 20.13
C LEU A 237 -0.66 -4.21 20.29
N ILE A 238 0.06 -4.59 19.24
CA ILE A 238 1.52 -4.66 19.20
C ILE A 238 2.03 -3.71 18.11
N LEU A 239 3.06 -2.91 18.42
CA LEU A 239 3.71 -2.11 17.39
C LEU A 239 4.32 -3.04 16.34
N ARG A 240 4.14 -2.72 15.06
CA ARG A 240 4.79 -3.43 13.95
C ARG A 240 6.28 -3.71 14.27
N PRO A 241 6.70 -4.99 14.33
CA PRO A 241 8.05 -5.35 14.76
C PRO A 241 9.07 -5.39 13.62
N ILE A 242 8.62 -5.23 12.38
CA ILE A 242 9.44 -5.34 11.17
C ILE A 242 9.40 -4.04 10.36
N PRO A 243 10.45 -3.72 9.59
CA PRO A 243 10.42 -2.62 8.64
C PRO A 243 9.25 -2.72 7.66
N TYR A 244 8.87 -1.60 7.07
CA TYR A 244 7.91 -1.57 5.98
C TYR A 244 8.54 -2.09 4.68
N LEU A 245 7.72 -2.71 3.83
CA LEU A 245 8.15 -3.09 2.48
C LEU A 245 8.48 -1.83 1.65
N GLU A 246 9.48 -1.95 0.78
CA GLU A 246 9.81 -0.95 -0.22
C GLU A 246 9.03 -1.22 -1.50
N GLU A 247 8.40 -0.19 -2.04
CA GLU A 247 7.77 -0.22 -3.37
C GLU A 247 8.69 0.41 -4.41
N LYS A 248 8.95 -0.32 -5.49
CA LYS A 248 9.78 0.15 -6.61
C LYS A 248 9.04 -0.06 -7.92
N ILE A 249 8.83 1.03 -8.65
CA ILE A 249 8.27 0.98 -10.00
C ILE A 249 9.25 0.24 -10.92
N VAL A 250 8.74 -0.67 -11.72
CA VAL A 250 9.47 -1.45 -12.72
C VAL A 250 8.76 -1.27 -14.06
N PRO A 251 9.45 -0.80 -15.11
CA PRO A 251 8.83 -0.61 -16.40
C PRO A 251 8.40 -1.94 -17.02
N LEU A 252 7.16 -1.98 -17.51
CA LEU A 252 6.63 -3.10 -18.29
C LEU A 252 6.89 -2.83 -19.76
N ASN A 253 7.76 -3.64 -20.37
CA ASN A 253 8.08 -3.48 -21.78
C ASN A 253 7.01 -4.15 -22.62
N PHE A 254 6.55 -3.48 -23.67
CA PHE A 254 5.68 -4.09 -24.67
C PHE A 254 6.32 -5.37 -25.21
N PHE A 255 5.53 -6.45 -25.27
CA PHE A 255 6.00 -7.77 -25.67
C PHE A 255 5.35 -8.22 -26.99
N GLN A 256 4.02 -8.17 -27.08
CA GLN A 256 3.28 -8.55 -28.28
C GLN A 256 1.83 -8.05 -28.22
N GLN A 257 1.16 -7.95 -29.37
CA GLN A 257 -0.26 -7.67 -29.47
C GLN A 257 -0.90 -8.43 -30.62
N GLY A 258 -2.23 -8.53 -30.59
CA GLY A 258 -2.97 -9.17 -31.65
C GLY A 258 -4.46 -9.27 -31.42
N ASN A 259 -5.11 -10.14 -32.20
CA ASN A 259 -6.52 -10.44 -32.08
C ASN A 259 -6.75 -11.51 -31.01
N PHE A 260 -7.86 -11.39 -30.31
CA PHE A 260 -8.31 -12.34 -29.30
C PHE A 260 -9.71 -12.85 -29.67
N THR A 261 -9.89 -14.16 -29.74
CA THR A 261 -11.19 -14.79 -29.95
C THR A 261 -11.54 -15.61 -28.70
N PRO A 262 -12.59 -15.24 -27.95
CA PRO A 262 -13.05 -16.03 -26.81
C PRO A 262 -13.38 -17.47 -27.23
N ASP A 263 -13.06 -18.44 -26.38
CA ASP A 263 -13.60 -19.79 -26.55
C ASP A 263 -15.09 -19.78 -26.15
N SER A 264 -15.92 -20.43 -26.95
CA SER A 264 -17.34 -20.68 -26.68
C SER A 264 -17.63 -21.28 -25.31
N GLN A 265 -16.66 -22.00 -24.72
CA GLN A 265 -16.77 -22.64 -23.40
C GLN A 265 -16.00 -21.89 -22.29
N SER A 266 -15.44 -20.70 -22.58
CA SER A 266 -14.68 -19.93 -21.59
C SER A 266 -15.53 -19.58 -20.37
N ASP A 267 -14.94 -19.70 -19.18
CA ASP A 267 -15.55 -19.19 -17.95
C ASP A 267 -15.35 -17.67 -17.85
N PHE A 268 -16.39 -16.92 -18.20
CA PHE A 268 -16.40 -15.46 -18.10
C PHE A 268 -16.40 -14.93 -16.67
N ASN A 269 -16.51 -15.78 -15.64
CA ASN A 269 -16.41 -15.33 -14.24
C ASN A 269 -14.97 -15.34 -13.72
N ASN A 270 -14.04 -15.96 -14.47
CA ASN A 270 -12.65 -16.09 -14.07
C ASN A 270 -11.73 -15.48 -15.14
N PRO A 271 -11.23 -14.23 -14.96
CA PRO A 271 -10.36 -13.57 -15.94
C PRO A 271 -9.16 -14.42 -16.35
N ALA A 272 -8.53 -15.13 -15.42
CA ALA A 272 -7.37 -15.97 -15.72
C ALA A 272 -7.72 -17.13 -16.66
N ILE A 273 -8.83 -17.84 -16.42
CA ILE A 273 -9.31 -18.93 -17.28
C ILE A 273 -9.78 -18.40 -18.64
N PHE A 274 -10.53 -17.30 -18.65
CA PHE A 274 -10.98 -16.64 -19.86
C PHE A 274 -9.80 -16.31 -20.79
N ILE A 275 -8.78 -15.66 -20.24
CA ILE A 275 -7.57 -15.32 -21.01
C ILE A 275 -6.87 -16.58 -21.50
N ASN A 276 -6.70 -17.60 -20.66
CA ASN A 276 -5.94 -18.79 -21.03
C ASN A 276 -6.62 -19.61 -22.14
N SER A 277 -7.96 -19.73 -22.09
CA SER A 277 -8.75 -20.51 -23.05
C SER A 277 -8.94 -19.83 -24.41
N GLY A 278 -8.97 -18.50 -24.47
CA GLY A 278 -9.19 -17.78 -25.72
C GLY A 278 -8.05 -17.92 -26.73
N GLN A 279 -8.40 -18.03 -28.01
CA GLN A 279 -7.45 -18.07 -29.12
C GLN A 279 -6.82 -16.70 -29.32
N LYS A 280 -5.52 -16.68 -29.63
CA LYS A 280 -4.73 -15.46 -29.80
C LYS A 280 -3.95 -15.53 -31.10
N GLU A 281 -4.09 -14.51 -31.93
CA GLU A 281 -3.36 -14.38 -33.18
C GLU A 281 -2.47 -13.13 -33.10
N ILE A 282 -1.15 -13.31 -33.21
CA ILE A 282 -0.19 -12.20 -33.06
C ILE A 282 -0.17 -11.36 -34.34
N ILE A 283 -0.44 -10.05 -34.20
CA ILE A 283 -0.32 -9.07 -35.29
C ILE A 283 1.05 -8.40 -35.27
N SER A 284 1.60 -8.11 -34.08
CA SER A 284 2.90 -7.45 -33.94
C SER A 284 3.60 -7.81 -32.64
N LYS A 285 4.92 -7.96 -32.73
CA LYS A 285 5.86 -8.06 -31.60
C LYS A 285 6.80 -6.85 -31.49
N SER A 286 6.68 -5.89 -32.41
CA SER A 286 7.62 -4.76 -32.50
C SER A 286 7.31 -3.71 -31.44
N PRO A 287 8.32 -3.18 -30.72
CA PRO A 287 8.09 -2.16 -29.71
C PRO A 287 7.53 -0.91 -30.36
N SER A 288 6.25 -0.64 -30.09
CA SER A 288 5.63 0.66 -30.33
C SER A 288 5.47 1.33 -28.97
N ALA A 289 5.71 2.65 -28.90
CA ALA A 289 5.42 3.39 -27.67
C ALA A 289 3.95 3.20 -27.32
N ILE A 290 3.65 2.69 -26.11
CA ILE A 290 2.31 2.30 -25.65
C ILE A 290 1.30 3.42 -25.90
N GLU A 291 1.71 4.67 -25.61
CA GLU A 291 0.92 5.90 -25.78
C GLU A 291 0.39 6.13 -27.21
N LYS A 292 0.99 5.47 -28.20
CA LYS A 292 0.63 5.62 -29.62
C LYS A 292 -0.28 4.50 -30.12
N ILE A 293 -0.62 3.54 -29.28
CA ILE A 293 -1.41 2.36 -29.66
C ILE A 293 -2.84 2.56 -29.17
N SER A 294 -3.79 2.31 -30.07
CA SER A 294 -5.21 2.22 -29.73
C SER A 294 -5.62 0.77 -29.87
N TRP A 295 -6.38 0.26 -28.91
CA TRP A 295 -6.88 -1.11 -28.93
C TRP A 295 -8.38 -1.12 -29.17
N ALA A 296 -8.79 -1.90 -30.18
CA ALA A 296 -10.17 -2.17 -30.48
C ALA A 296 -10.72 -3.33 -29.64
N ASN A 297 -12.03 -3.57 -29.77
CA ASN A 297 -12.66 -4.76 -29.23
C ASN A 297 -11.98 -6.04 -29.73
N ASN A 298 -11.89 -7.07 -28.88
CA ASN A 298 -11.30 -8.37 -29.18
C ASN A 298 -9.82 -8.29 -29.60
N GLN A 299 -9.07 -7.38 -28.98
CA GLN A 299 -7.62 -7.31 -29.09
C GLN A 299 -6.96 -7.59 -27.75
N PHE A 300 -5.70 -8.00 -27.80
CA PHE A 300 -4.87 -8.17 -26.61
C PHE A 300 -3.53 -7.44 -26.76
N ALA A 301 -2.95 -7.08 -25.62
CA ALA A 301 -1.58 -6.60 -25.50
C ALA A 301 -0.89 -7.35 -24.36
N SER A 302 0.34 -7.80 -24.58
CA SER A 302 1.18 -8.41 -23.55
C SER A 302 2.40 -7.57 -23.28
N PHE A 303 2.86 -7.62 -22.03
CA PHE A 303 4.00 -6.90 -21.53
C PHE A 303 4.92 -7.84 -20.76
N LYS A 304 6.19 -7.47 -20.65
CA LYS A 304 7.24 -8.26 -20.01
C LYS A 304 8.09 -7.38 -19.11
N LEU A 305 8.28 -7.85 -17.88
CA LEU A 305 9.23 -7.30 -16.93
C LEU A 305 10.64 -7.81 -17.20
N PRO A 306 11.68 -7.02 -16.85
CA PRO A 306 13.07 -7.48 -16.93
C PRO A 306 13.32 -8.71 -16.04
N GLN A 307 12.63 -8.79 -14.90
CA GLN A 307 12.70 -9.89 -13.95
C GLN A 307 11.31 -10.20 -13.39
N GLN A 308 11.15 -11.39 -12.81
CA GLN A 308 9.95 -11.71 -12.04
C GLN A 308 9.88 -10.84 -10.78
N ILE A 309 8.67 -10.42 -10.42
CA ILE A 309 8.41 -9.63 -9.23
C ILE A 309 7.20 -10.19 -8.47
N VAL A 310 7.13 -9.85 -7.18
CA VAL A 310 5.88 -9.84 -6.42
C VAL A 310 5.54 -8.38 -6.11
N GLY A 311 4.31 -7.99 -6.41
CA GLY A 311 3.83 -6.63 -6.21
C GLY A 311 2.57 -6.39 -7.05
N GLY A 312 2.43 -5.25 -7.70
CA GLY A 312 1.23 -4.97 -8.48
C GLY A 312 1.52 -4.35 -9.84
N VAL A 313 0.44 -3.94 -10.49
CA VAL A 313 0.39 -3.24 -11.76
C VAL A 313 -0.45 -1.98 -11.59
N LYS A 314 -0.01 -0.91 -12.25
CA LYS A 314 -0.77 0.32 -12.41
C LYS A 314 -1.03 0.54 -13.89
N ILE A 315 -2.30 0.71 -14.24
CA ILE A 315 -2.76 0.90 -15.61
C ILE A 315 -3.45 2.25 -15.68
N CYS A 316 -2.86 3.17 -16.43
CA CYS A 316 -3.43 4.50 -16.67
C CYS A 316 -3.99 4.59 -18.08
N PHE A 317 -5.20 5.11 -18.21
CA PHE A 317 -5.90 5.30 -19.47
C PHE A 317 -5.78 6.76 -19.90
N GLU A 318 -5.38 6.98 -21.14
CA GLU A 318 -5.57 8.29 -21.79
C GLU A 318 -7.02 8.39 -22.25
N LYS A 319 -7.53 7.33 -22.90
CA LYS A 319 -8.94 7.19 -23.30
C LYS A 319 -9.48 5.87 -22.79
N GLY A 320 -10.50 5.97 -21.93
CA GLY A 320 -11.28 4.85 -21.45
C GLY A 320 -12.55 4.64 -22.28
N GLY A 321 -13.51 3.91 -21.72
CA GLY A 321 -14.79 3.65 -22.35
C GLY A 321 -15.63 2.65 -21.58
N GLN A 322 -16.87 2.44 -22.04
CA GLN A 322 -17.70 1.32 -21.58
C GLN A 322 -17.17 0.03 -22.19
N GLY A 323 -16.82 -0.94 -21.36
CA GLY A 323 -16.18 -2.17 -21.79
C GLY A 323 -15.39 -2.82 -20.65
N THR A 324 -14.64 -3.86 -20.97
CA THR A 324 -13.89 -4.65 -20.00
C THR A 324 -12.45 -4.86 -20.44
N VAL A 325 -11.51 -4.66 -19.50
CA VAL A 325 -10.14 -5.11 -19.61
C VAL A 325 -9.95 -6.32 -18.70
N GLU A 326 -9.71 -7.48 -19.29
CA GLU A 326 -9.26 -8.66 -18.56
C GLU A 326 -7.75 -8.58 -18.38
N ILE A 327 -7.26 -8.86 -17.18
CA ILE A 327 -5.86 -8.68 -16.81
C ILE A 327 -5.35 -10.04 -16.33
N GLY A 328 -4.34 -10.55 -17.00
CA GLY A 328 -3.74 -11.84 -16.70
C GLY A 328 -2.27 -11.68 -16.29
N TYR A 329 -1.88 -12.38 -15.23
CA TYR A 329 -0.52 -12.36 -14.71
C TYR A 329 0.10 -13.74 -14.86
N ALA A 330 1.35 -13.81 -15.33
CA ALA A 330 2.05 -15.08 -15.49
C ALA A 330 3.53 -14.98 -15.15
N GLU A 331 4.07 -16.06 -14.57
CA GLU A 331 5.52 -16.23 -14.35
C GLU A 331 6.20 -16.82 -15.59
N THR A 332 5.47 -17.63 -16.35
CA THR A 332 5.94 -18.36 -17.53
C THR A 332 5.08 -18.07 -18.76
N LEU A 333 5.61 -18.45 -19.93
CA LEU A 333 4.84 -18.53 -21.16
C LEU A 333 4.40 -19.98 -21.38
N ASN A 334 3.28 -20.20 -22.06
CA ASN A 334 2.86 -21.50 -22.57
C ASN A 334 3.66 -21.86 -23.85
N GLU A 335 3.38 -23.04 -24.41
CA GLU A 335 4.07 -23.55 -25.61
C GLU A 335 3.88 -22.64 -26.84
N ASP A 336 2.76 -21.93 -26.92
CA ASP A 336 2.45 -20.97 -27.98
C ASP A 336 3.08 -19.59 -27.76
N GLY A 337 3.81 -19.39 -26.66
CA GLY A 337 4.50 -18.14 -26.34
C GLY A 337 3.60 -17.04 -25.75
N PHE A 338 2.44 -17.40 -25.19
CA PHE A 338 1.55 -16.48 -24.47
C PHE A 338 1.69 -16.61 -22.95
N PRO A 339 1.42 -15.56 -22.17
CA PRO A 339 1.40 -15.63 -20.71
C PRO A 339 0.46 -16.73 -20.21
N ASP A 340 0.99 -17.68 -19.43
CA ASP A 340 0.24 -18.79 -18.84
C ASP A 340 -0.41 -18.35 -17.51
N THR A 341 -1.65 -17.89 -17.60
CA THR A 341 -2.39 -17.28 -16.48
C THR A 341 -3.09 -18.30 -15.58
N GLY A 342 -3.12 -19.59 -15.97
CA GLY A 342 -3.96 -20.62 -15.36
C GLY A 342 -3.22 -21.80 -14.74
N ARG A 343 -1.88 -21.81 -14.75
CA ARG A 343 -1.08 -23.00 -14.41
C ARG A 343 -1.35 -23.62 -13.03
N MET A 344 -1.24 -22.82 -11.97
CA MET A 344 -1.38 -23.29 -10.57
C MET A 344 -2.36 -22.44 -9.76
N MET A 345 -2.47 -21.16 -10.10
CA MET A 345 -3.31 -20.18 -9.44
C MET A 345 -4.00 -19.36 -10.53
N PHE A 346 -5.25 -18.98 -10.31
CA PHE A 346 -6.00 -18.15 -11.24
C PHE A 346 -5.60 -16.69 -11.06
N GLN A 347 -4.40 -16.33 -11.50
CA GLN A 347 -3.88 -14.97 -11.37
C GLN A 347 -4.45 -14.08 -12.46
N GLY A 348 -5.67 -13.58 -12.22
CA GLY A 348 -6.32 -12.62 -13.10
C GLY A 348 -7.15 -11.61 -12.35
N ASP A 349 -7.27 -10.42 -12.93
CA ASP A 349 -8.13 -9.32 -12.47
C ASP A 349 -8.99 -8.83 -13.64
N ARG A 350 -9.98 -8.01 -13.34
CA ARG A 350 -10.88 -7.42 -14.33
C ARG A 350 -11.13 -5.97 -14.01
N LEU A 351 -10.98 -5.12 -15.02
CA LEU A 351 -11.32 -3.70 -14.94
C LEU A 351 -12.51 -3.40 -15.86
N LEU A 352 -13.63 -2.99 -15.27
CA LEU A 352 -14.86 -2.61 -15.94
C LEU A 352 -14.94 -1.09 -16.08
N ASN A 353 -15.36 -0.65 -17.26
CA ASN A 353 -15.68 0.73 -17.61
C ASN A 353 -14.59 1.75 -17.22
N PRO A 354 -13.31 1.54 -17.59
CA PRO A 354 -12.26 2.53 -17.30
C PRO A 354 -12.66 3.90 -17.88
N GLN A 355 -12.39 4.97 -17.14
CA GLN A 355 -12.73 6.34 -17.57
C GLN A 355 -11.53 7.03 -18.23
N ASP A 356 -11.77 8.12 -18.96
CA ASP A 356 -10.70 8.95 -19.51
C ASP A 356 -9.82 9.53 -18.39
N GLY A 357 -8.50 9.48 -18.56
CA GLY A 357 -7.54 9.97 -17.56
C GLY A 357 -7.48 9.17 -16.25
N PHE A 358 -8.20 8.05 -16.14
CA PHE A 358 -8.25 7.23 -14.93
C PHE A 358 -7.03 6.32 -14.82
N CYS A 359 -6.53 6.12 -13.59
CA CYS A 359 -5.52 5.11 -13.28
C CYS A 359 -6.09 4.10 -12.29
N TRP A 360 -5.95 2.82 -12.61
CA TRP A 360 -6.24 1.72 -11.71
C TRP A 360 -4.94 1.08 -11.20
N GLU A 361 -4.95 0.69 -9.94
CA GLU A 361 -3.88 -0.06 -9.29
C GLU A 361 -4.52 -1.22 -8.55
N ASN A 362 -3.99 -2.44 -8.69
CA ASN A 362 -4.49 -3.57 -7.92
C ASN A 362 -4.11 -3.44 -6.44
N PHE A 363 -5.03 -3.83 -5.56
CA PHE A 363 -4.87 -3.73 -4.12
C PHE A 363 -4.00 -4.85 -3.55
N ALA A 364 -4.25 -6.10 -3.98
CA ALA A 364 -3.55 -7.28 -3.50
C ALA A 364 -2.40 -7.63 -4.45
N PRO A 365 -1.22 -8.02 -3.96
CA PRO A 365 -0.09 -8.31 -4.82
C PRO A 365 -0.29 -9.58 -5.69
N ARG A 366 0.46 -9.65 -6.79
CA ARG A 366 0.54 -10.73 -7.79
C ARG A 366 2.01 -11.12 -7.99
N SER A 367 2.27 -12.39 -8.31
CA SER A 367 3.60 -12.87 -8.69
C SER A 367 3.64 -13.03 -10.21
N TYR A 368 4.47 -12.25 -10.89
CA TYR A 368 4.49 -12.25 -12.34
C TYR A 368 5.77 -11.70 -12.97
N LYS A 369 6.00 -12.12 -14.20
CA LYS A 369 7.01 -11.59 -15.14
C LYS A 369 6.36 -11.09 -16.42
N TYR A 370 5.24 -11.70 -16.80
CA TYR A 370 4.46 -11.37 -17.97
C TYR A 370 3.08 -10.89 -17.55
N LEU A 371 2.59 -9.88 -18.26
CA LEU A 371 1.24 -9.35 -18.11
C LEU A 371 0.54 -9.46 -19.46
N ILE A 372 -0.74 -9.81 -19.48
CA ILE A 372 -1.58 -9.74 -20.67
C ILE A 372 -2.87 -8.98 -20.35
N LEU A 373 -3.22 -8.06 -21.22
CA LEU A 373 -4.47 -7.31 -21.22
C LEU A 373 -5.29 -7.78 -22.40
N VAL A 374 -6.56 -8.15 -22.18
CA VAL A 374 -7.52 -8.44 -23.24
C VAL A 374 -8.65 -7.42 -23.16
N PHE A 375 -8.91 -6.75 -24.28
CA PHE A 375 -9.89 -5.68 -24.39
C PHE A 375 -11.15 -6.21 -25.04
N ARG A 376 -12.27 -6.22 -24.30
CA ARG A 376 -13.56 -6.71 -24.80
C ARG A 376 -14.69 -5.74 -24.52
N ASP A 377 -15.73 -5.85 -25.33
CA ASP A 377 -16.98 -5.10 -25.25
C ASP A 377 -16.81 -3.57 -25.34
N PHE A 378 -15.72 -3.12 -25.97
CA PHE A 378 -15.49 -1.70 -26.21
C PHE A 378 -16.12 -1.25 -27.55
N PRO A 379 -17.07 -0.30 -27.56
CA PRO A 379 -17.69 0.20 -28.78
C PRO A 379 -16.77 1.15 -29.57
N LYS A 380 -15.71 1.66 -28.93
CA LYS A 380 -14.70 2.53 -29.50
C LYS A 380 -13.34 2.08 -29.02
N GLU A 381 -12.30 2.40 -29.78
CA GLU A 381 -10.93 2.10 -29.36
C GLU A 381 -10.57 2.83 -28.07
N ILE A 382 -9.76 2.16 -27.24
CA ILE A 382 -9.21 2.71 -26.01
C ILE A 382 -7.72 3.00 -26.17
N GLN A 383 -7.19 3.89 -25.32
CA GLN A 383 -5.76 4.24 -25.33
C GLN A 383 -5.21 4.21 -23.92
N LEU A 384 -4.12 3.45 -23.73
CA LEU A 384 -3.38 3.42 -22.48
C LEU A 384 -2.34 4.53 -22.48
N LYS A 385 -2.28 5.27 -21.38
CA LYS A 385 -1.23 6.24 -21.10
C LYS A 385 0.03 5.56 -20.58
N SER A 386 -0.13 4.61 -19.66
CA SER A 386 0.98 3.82 -19.13
C SER A 386 0.51 2.49 -18.56
N VAL A 387 1.44 1.53 -18.56
CA VAL A 387 1.33 0.27 -17.84
C VAL A 387 2.63 0.09 -17.07
N GLU A 388 2.55 0.11 -15.75
CA GLU A 388 3.70 0.08 -14.86
C GLU A 388 3.57 -1.10 -13.92
N GLY A 389 4.64 -1.89 -13.77
CA GLY A 389 4.73 -2.82 -12.65
C GLY A 389 5.27 -2.09 -11.43
N PHE A 390 4.96 -2.56 -10.24
CA PHE A 390 5.71 -2.19 -9.04
C PHE A 390 5.98 -3.44 -8.23
N LYS A 391 7.21 -3.58 -7.77
CA LYS A 391 7.60 -4.67 -6.88
C LYS A 391 7.59 -4.17 -5.44
N THR A 392 7.12 -5.04 -4.55
CA THR A 392 7.22 -4.88 -3.10
C THR A 392 8.28 -5.84 -2.59
N GLU A 393 9.29 -5.33 -1.88
CA GLU A 393 10.37 -6.16 -1.33
C GLU A 393 10.66 -5.77 0.13
N TYR A 394 11.08 -6.73 0.93
CA TYR A 394 11.62 -6.43 2.25
C TYR A 394 12.90 -5.60 2.10
N PRO A 395 13.12 -4.56 2.91
CA PRO A 395 14.29 -3.67 2.82
C PRO A 395 15.56 -4.35 3.37
N LEU A 396 15.94 -5.50 2.82
CA LEU A 396 17.16 -6.20 3.14
C LEU A 396 18.36 -5.46 2.58
N LYS A 397 19.21 -4.97 3.47
CA LYS A 397 20.54 -4.48 3.10
C LYS A 397 21.51 -5.66 3.11
N ALA A 398 21.82 -6.20 1.94
CA ALA A 398 22.93 -7.15 1.81
C ALA A 398 24.23 -6.44 2.24
N GLN A 399 24.87 -6.94 3.30
CA GLN A 399 25.99 -6.23 3.91
C GLN A 399 27.26 -6.27 3.04
N ASN A 400 27.47 -7.34 2.25
CA ASN A 400 28.57 -7.47 1.30
C ASN A 400 28.13 -8.38 0.15
N GLY A 401 28.33 -7.96 -1.10
CA GLY A 401 28.20 -8.85 -2.26
C GLY A 401 29.33 -9.88 -2.23
N VAL A 402 29.02 -11.14 -2.54
CA VAL A 402 30.03 -12.19 -2.71
C VAL A 402 30.36 -12.27 -4.20
N ASP A 403 31.64 -12.08 -4.53
CA ASP A 403 32.15 -12.39 -5.87
C ASP A 403 32.89 -13.73 -5.81
N PHE A 404 32.36 -14.71 -6.53
CA PHE A 404 32.92 -16.06 -6.60
C PHE A 404 34.03 -16.19 -7.65
N GLY A 405 34.31 -15.14 -8.44
CA GLY A 405 35.23 -15.20 -9.58
C GLY A 405 34.71 -16.04 -10.75
N ASP A 406 33.50 -16.59 -10.63
CA ASP A 406 32.81 -17.40 -11.64
C ASP A 406 31.45 -16.76 -11.95
N GLN A 407 31.19 -16.55 -13.24
CA GLN A 407 29.99 -15.85 -13.69
C GLN A 407 28.70 -16.61 -13.38
N LEU A 408 28.70 -17.94 -13.48
CA LEU A 408 27.52 -18.76 -13.22
C LEU A 408 27.20 -18.79 -11.72
N LEU A 409 28.22 -18.93 -10.86
CA LEU A 409 28.03 -18.88 -9.41
C LEU A 409 27.51 -17.51 -8.96
N ASN A 410 28.05 -16.42 -9.53
CA ASN A 410 27.55 -15.07 -9.27
C ASN A 410 26.07 -14.91 -9.68
N GLN A 411 25.67 -15.49 -10.82
CA GLN A 411 24.27 -15.50 -11.25
C GLN A 411 23.36 -16.31 -10.31
N ILE A 412 23.78 -17.52 -9.91
CA ILE A 412 23.03 -18.36 -8.96
C ILE A 412 22.85 -17.64 -7.62
N TYR A 413 23.92 -17.02 -7.10
CA TYR A 413 23.88 -16.25 -5.87
C TYR A 413 22.91 -15.06 -5.97
N GLN A 414 22.97 -14.32 -7.08
CA GLN A 414 22.06 -13.19 -7.31
C GLN A 414 20.60 -13.63 -7.38
N ILE A 415 20.29 -14.72 -8.07
CA ILE A 415 18.94 -15.31 -8.10
C ILE A 415 18.49 -15.68 -6.69
N GLY A 416 19.34 -16.32 -5.89
CA GLY A 416 19.04 -16.67 -4.51
C GLY A 416 18.71 -15.45 -3.63
N LEU A 417 19.47 -14.35 -3.79
CA LEU A 417 19.19 -13.09 -3.11
C LEU A 417 17.87 -12.46 -3.55
N ASP A 418 17.57 -12.48 -4.84
CA ASP A 418 16.33 -11.89 -5.37
C ASP A 418 15.10 -12.69 -4.94
N THR A 419 15.18 -14.02 -4.92
CA THR A 419 14.14 -14.88 -4.34
C THR A 419 13.93 -14.60 -2.86
N LEU A 420 15.02 -14.47 -2.07
CA LEU A 420 14.93 -14.20 -0.64
C LEU A 420 14.25 -12.85 -0.33
N LYS A 421 14.45 -11.83 -1.17
CA LYS A 421 13.80 -10.52 -1.01
C LYS A 421 12.30 -10.53 -1.31
N ILE A 422 11.85 -11.48 -2.11
CA ILE A 422 10.46 -11.67 -2.51
C ILE A 422 9.70 -12.51 -1.46
N ASP A 423 10.37 -13.47 -0.83
CA ASP A 423 9.77 -14.39 0.16
C ASP A 423 9.67 -13.82 1.59
N LEU A 424 10.43 -12.76 1.90
CA LEU A 424 10.45 -12.07 3.20
C LEU A 424 9.51 -10.86 3.22
#